data_AF-A0A0U3SUL5-F1
#
_entry.id   AF-A0A0U3SUL5-F1
#
_cell.length_a   1.000
_cell.length_b   1.000
_cell.length_c   1.000
_cell.angle_alpha   90.00
_cell.angle_beta   90.00
_cell.angle_gamma   90.00
#
_symmetry.space_group_name_H-M   'P 1'
#
loop_
_entity.id
_entity.type
_entity.pdbx_description
1 polymer ?
#
loop_
_entity_poly.entity_id
_entity_poly.type
_entity_poly.pdbx_seq_one_letter_code
_entity_poly.pdbx_strand_id
1 'polypeptide(L)'
;ALTLLVSVLDTTLDSDVALFVDEQTLESAKRHSYQAGVLEGRDMAKVFAWMRPNDLIWNYWVNNYLLGNEPPVFDILFWNNDTTRLPAAFHGDLIEMFKTNPLIRPDALEVCGTPINLKQVTADIYSLAGTNDHITPWKSCYKSAQLFGGKVEFVLSSSGHIQSILNPPGNPKSRYMTSTEMPVKAEEWQENSTKHTDSWWLHWQAWQAERSGKLKKSPSSLGNKAYPAGEAAPGTYVHER
;
A
#
# COMPACT_ATOMS: atom_id res chain seq x y z
N ALA A 1 3.34 -17.72 -2.80
CA ALA A 1 3.78 -16.44 -3.37
C ALA A 1 3.01 -15.33 -2.67
N LEU A 2 3.67 -14.22 -2.36
CA LEU A 2 3.08 -13.03 -1.74
C LEU A 2 3.27 -11.83 -2.68
N THR A 3 2.27 -10.95 -2.78
CA THR A 3 2.38 -9.69 -3.51
C THR A 3 2.11 -8.54 -2.54
N LEU A 4 3.05 -7.59 -2.48
CA LEU A 4 2.97 -6.37 -1.70
C LEU A 4 2.89 -5.19 -2.67
N LEU A 5 1.86 -4.37 -2.54
CA LEU A 5 1.66 -3.20 -3.39
C LEU A 5 1.76 -1.98 -2.48
N VAL A 6 2.72 -1.09 -2.75
CA VAL A 6 2.95 0.16 -2.01
C VAL A 6 2.91 -0.03 -0.49
N SER A 7 3.55 -1.09 0.01
CA SER A 7 3.47 -1.51 1.42
C SER A 7 4.75 -1.15 2.17
N VAL A 8 4.60 -0.43 3.29
CA VAL A 8 5.69 -0.06 4.19
C VAL A 8 5.59 -0.87 5.48
N LEU A 9 6.63 -1.65 5.77
CA LEU A 9 6.80 -2.46 6.97
C LEU A 9 8.00 -1.99 7.81
N ASP A 10 8.99 -1.37 7.17
CA ASP A 10 10.05 -0.61 7.82
C ASP A 10 9.65 0.87 7.84
N THR A 11 9.25 1.38 9.00
CA THR A 11 8.86 2.79 9.20
C THR A 11 10.04 3.69 9.53
N THR A 12 11.28 3.26 9.32
CA THR A 12 12.45 4.14 9.46
C THR A 12 12.34 5.28 8.45
N LEU A 13 12.03 6.47 8.97
CA LEU A 13 11.84 7.67 8.15
C LEU A 13 13.19 8.30 7.84
N ASP A 14 13.51 8.41 6.56
CA ASP A 14 14.58 9.27 6.05
C ASP A 14 14.03 10.67 5.65
N SER A 15 12.80 11.04 6.05
CA SER A 15 12.07 12.22 5.56
C SER A 15 11.58 13.18 6.65
N ASP A 16 11.36 14.43 6.25
CA ASP A 16 10.96 15.58 7.08
C ASP A 16 9.61 15.42 7.83
N VAL A 17 8.80 14.41 7.49
CA VAL A 17 7.52 14.14 8.18
C VAL A 17 7.74 13.70 9.63
N ALA A 18 8.90 13.08 9.91
CA ALA A 18 9.32 12.74 11.28
C ALA A 18 9.44 13.96 12.20
N LEU A 19 9.63 15.17 11.63
CA LEU A 19 9.77 16.41 12.40
C LEU A 19 8.44 16.96 12.93
N PHE A 20 7.29 16.44 12.46
CA PHE A 20 5.96 16.93 12.83
C PHE A 20 5.15 15.98 13.71
N VAL A 21 5.68 14.78 13.99
CA VAL A 21 5.01 13.80 14.85
C VAL A 21 5.53 13.95 16.27
N ASP A 22 4.86 14.79 17.05
CA ASP A 22 5.10 14.90 18.49
C ASP A 22 4.42 13.74 19.24
N GLU A 23 5.11 13.17 20.22
CA GLU A 23 4.62 12.04 21.01
C GLU A 23 3.32 12.40 21.75
N GLN A 24 3.18 13.65 22.23
CA GLN A 24 1.94 14.08 22.90
C GLN A 24 0.77 14.10 21.93
N THR A 25 1.01 14.44 20.66
CA THR A 25 -0.03 14.44 19.61
C THR A 25 -0.50 13.01 19.32
N LEU A 26 0.42 12.05 19.23
CA LEU A 26 0.09 10.64 19.03
C LEU A 26 -0.71 10.05 20.20
N GLU A 27 -0.28 10.31 21.43
CA GLU A 27 -0.98 9.80 22.62
C GLU A 27 -2.36 10.46 22.80
N SER A 28 -2.48 11.74 22.43
CA SER A 28 -3.78 12.43 22.37
C SER A 28 -4.71 11.79 21.33
N ALA A 29 -4.21 11.47 20.14
CA ALA A 29 -4.97 10.80 19.09
C ALA A 29 -5.43 9.40 19.54
N LYS A 30 -4.55 8.61 20.16
CA LYS A 30 -4.92 7.31 20.77
C LYS A 30 -6.05 7.51 21.78
N ARG A 31 -5.86 8.42 22.75
CA ARG A 31 -6.86 8.69 23.81
C ARG A 31 -8.21 9.08 23.24
N HIS A 32 -8.23 9.90 22.18
CA HIS A 32 -9.46 10.30 21.52
C HIS A 32 -10.21 9.10 20.92
N SER A 33 -9.52 8.23 20.19
CA SER A 33 -10.13 7.01 19.64
C SER A 33 -10.65 6.09 20.75
N TYR A 34 -9.90 5.91 21.84
CA TYR A 34 -10.34 5.08 22.96
C TYR A 34 -11.58 5.64 23.67
N GLN A 35 -11.73 6.96 23.78
CA GLN A 35 -12.92 7.59 24.33
C GLN A 35 -14.16 7.39 23.43
N ALA A 36 -13.97 7.38 22.10
CA ALA A 36 -15.04 7.17 21.13
C ALA A 36 -15.31 5.68 20.82
N GLY A 37 -14.41 4.77 21.19
CA GLY A 37 -14.43 3.34 20.83
C GLY A 37 -13.91 3.04 19.41
N VAL A 38 -13.88 4.06 18.55
CA VAL A 38 -13.40 4.01 17.16
C VAL A 38 -12.63 5.27 16.80
N LEU A 39 -11.74 5.19 15.81
CA LEU A 39 -11.29 6.34 15.05
C LEU A 39 -12.32 6.62 13.94
N GLU A 40 -12.93 7.80 13.98
CA GLU A 40 -13.88 8.24 12.95
C GLU A 40 -13.18 8.45 11.60
N GLY A 41 -13.82 8.04 10.51
CA GLY A 41 -13.25 8.12 9.16
C GLY A 41 -12.88 9.55 8.75
N ARG A 42 -13.64 10.55 9.21
CA ARG A 42 -13.34 11.98 8.98
C ARG A 42 -11.99 12.42 9.55
N ASP A 43 -11.56 11.84 10.66
CA ASP A 43 -10.33 12.23 11.36
C ASP A 43 -9.13 11.51 10.74
N MET A 44 -9.32 10.27 10.27
CA MET A 44 -8.37 9.59 9.40
C MET A 44 -8.17 10.32 8.06
N ALA A 45 -9.27 10.74 7.41
CA ALA A 45 -9.23 11.45 6.14
C ALA A 45 -8.44 12.77 6.21
N LYS A 46 -8.50 13.48 7.34
CA LYS A 46 -7.67 14.68 7.57
C LYS A 46 -6.19 14.33 7.54
N VAL A 47 -5.75 13.29 8.25
CA VAL A 47 -4.33 12.89 8.27
C VAL A 47 -3.85 12.50 6.87
N PHE A 48 -4.63 11.71 6.13
CA PHE A 48 -4.28 11.33 4.75
C PHE A 48 -4.29 12.51 3.76
N ALA A 49 -5.24 13.44 3.89
CA ALA A 49 -5.29 14.64 3.06
C ALA A 49 -4.07 15.54 3.26
N TRP A 50 -3.57 15.64 4.50
CA TRP A 50 -2.34 16.39 4.82
C TRP A 50 -1.05 15.70 4.35
N MET A 51 -1.07 14.37 4.11
CA MET A 51 0.06 13.65 3.51
C MET A 51 0.10 13.72 1.97
N ARG A 52 -0.97 14.21 1.32
CA ARG A 52 -1.05 14.42 -0.15
C ARG A 52 -1.56 15.83 -0.54
N PRO A 53 -0.97 16.93 -0.07
CA PRO A 53 -1.46 18.26 -0.42
C PRO A 53 -1.33 18.55 -1.92
N ASN A 54 -0.29 18.05 -2.61
CA ASN A 54 -0.12 18.33 -4.04
C ASN A 54 -1.07 17.54 -4.95
N ASP A 55 -1.28 16.25 -4.67
CA ASP A 55 -2.07 15.37 -5.52
C ASP A 55 -3.58 15.50 -5.29
N LEU A 56 -4.01 15.78 -4.05
CA LEU A 56 -5.44 15.85 -3.69
C LEU A 56 -5.98 17.28 -3.58
N ILE A 57 -5.12 18.26 -3.26
CA ILE A 57 -5.55 19.65 -3.04
C ILE A 57 -5.04 20.56 -4.16
N TRP A 58 -3.74 20.58 -4.44
CA TRP A 58 -3.13 21.60 -5.31
C TRP A 58 -3.47 21.43 -6.80
N ASN A 59 -3.39 20.22 -7.35
CA ASN A 59 -3.81 19.97 -8.75
C ASN A 59 -5.30 20.28 -8.97
N TYR A 60 -6.14 20.05 -7.96
CA TYR A 60 -7.55 20.42 -7.97
C TYR A 60 -7.74 21.94 -7.89
N TRP A 61 -7.01 22.62 -7.00
CA TRP A 61 -7.10 24.07 -6.80
C TRP A 61 -6.64 24.86 -8.03
N VAL A 62 -5.53 24.47 -8.67
CA VAL A 62 -5.02 25.13 -9.88
C VAL A 62 -5.98 24.97 -11.06
N ASN A 63 -6.47 23.76 -11.32
CA ASN A 63 -7.34 23.51 -12.48
C ASN A 63 -8.76 24.07 -12.29
N ASN A 64 -9.30 24.03 -11.06
CA ASN A 64 -10.72 24.32 -10.85
C ASN A 64 -10.96 25.72 -10.29
N TYR A 65 -10.12 26.19 -9.35
CA TYR A 65 -10.28 27.50 -8.72
C TYR A 65 -9.60 28.61 -9.52
N LEU A 66 -8.39 28.37 -10.04
CA LEU A 66 -7.65 29.39 -10.80
C LEU A 66 -7.98 29.41 -12.30
N LEU A 67 -8.23 28.25 -12.91
CA LEU A 67 -8.49 28.13 -14.35
C LEU A 67 -9.98 27.99 -14.71
N GLY A 68 -10.86 27.79 -13.73
CA GLY A 68 -12.31 27.73 -13.93
C GLY A 68 -12.81 26.50 -14.70
N ASN A 69 -12.00 25.44 -14.80
CA ASN A 69 -12.40 24.20 -15.46
C ASN A 69 -13.29 23.37 -14.52
N GLU A 70 -14.32 22.71 -15.06
CA GLU A 70 -15.07 21.71 -14.28
C GLU A 70 -14.14 20.55 -13.90
N PRO A 71 -14.13 20.11 -12.62
CA PRO A 71 -13.34 18.96 -12.24
C PRO A 71 -13.82 17.73 -13.02
N PRO A 72 -12.92 16.98 -13.67
CA PRO A 72 -13.30 15.69 -14.24
C PRO A 72 -13.86 14.81 -13.13
N VAL A 73 -14.87 14.00 -13.46
CA VAL A 73 -15.45 13.02 -12.54
C VAL A 73 -14.35 12.02 -12.16
N PHE A 74 -13.69 12.25 -11.03
CA PHE A 74 -12.49 11.53 -10.62
C PHE A 74 -12.93 10.40 -9.69
N ASP A 75 -13.05 9.20 -10.25
CA ASP A 75 -13.32 7.95 -9.54
C ASP A 75 -12.46 7.76 -8.27
N ILE A 76 -11.18 8.12 -8.35
CA ILE A 76 -10.25 8.07 -7.22
C ILE A 76 -10.67 9.03 -6.08
N LEU A 77 -11.23 10.21 -6.40
CA LEU A 77 -11.71 11.13 -5.36
C LEU A 77 -12.98 10.59 -4.69
N PHE A 78 -13.86 9.94 -5.45
CA PHE A 78 -15.02 9.26 -4.87
C PHE A 78 -14.57 8.18 -3.88
N TRP A 79 -13.65 7.30 -4.31
CA TRP A 79 -13.06 6.27 -3.45
C TRP A 79 -12.36 6.86 -2.22
N ASN A 80 -11.60 7.94 -2.38
CA ASN A 80 -10.85 8.55 -1.27
C ASN A 80 -11.77 9.21 -0.22
N ASN A 81 -12.93 9.70 -0.64
CA ASN A 81 -13.92 10.32 0.25
C ASN A 81 -14.83 9.30 0.94
N ASP A 82 -14.84 8.05 0.48
CA ASP A 82 -15.60 6.95 1.09
C ASP A 82 -14.80 6.33 2.25
N THR A 83 -14.85 7.00 3.40
CA THR A 83 -14.02 6.67 4.56
C THR A 83 -14.57 5.51 5.37
N THR A 84 -13.71 4.73 6.01
CA THR A 84 -14.09 3.70 6.98
C THR A 84 -13.65 4.04 8.40
N ARG A 85 -14.31 3.46 9.40
CA ARG A 85 -13.91 3.55 10.80
C ARG A 85 -12.90 2.47 11.15
N LEU A 86 -11.98 2.78 12.07
CA LEU A 86 -11.10 1.78 12.68
C LEU A 86 -11.44 1.57 14.16
N PRO A 87 -11.49 0.33 14.68
CA PRO A 87 -11.56 0.08 16.11
C PRO A 87 -10.40 0.76 16.85
N ALA A 88 -10.68 1.36 18.01
CA ALA A 88 -9.69 2.13 18.76
C ALA A 88 -8.45 1.32 19.15
N ALA A 89 -8.62 0.04 19.51
CA ALA A 89 -7.51 -0.85 19.85
C ALA A 89 -6.56 -1.01 18.65
N PHE A 90 -7.10 -1.31 17.47
CA PHE A 90 -6.31 -1.47 16.26
C PHE A 90 -5.61 -0.17 15.86
N HIS A 91 -6.28 0.97 15.97
CA HIS A 91 -5.63 2.28 15.76
C HIS A 91 -4.46 2.51 16.73
N GLY A 92 -4.64 2.15 18.02
CA GLY A 92 -3.59 2.20 19.02
C GLY A 92 -2.38 1.34 18.65
N ASP A 93 -2.62 0.10 18.20
CA ASP A 93 -1.58 -0.83 17.75
C ASP A 93 -0.82 -0.29 16.54
N LEU A 94 -1.51 0.31 15.56
CA LEU A 94 -0.87 0.92 14.38
C LEU A 94 0.04 2.09 14.76
N ILE A 95 -0.38 2.95 15.68
CA ILE A 95 0.47 4.03 16.18
C ILE A 95 1.70 3.44 16.89
N GLU A 96 1.52 2.41 17.72
CA GLU A 96 2.63 1.78 18.43
C GLU A 96 3.62 1.10 17.47
N MET A 97 3.12 0.42 16.44
CA MET A 97 3.94 -0.14 15.37
C MET A 97 4.74 0.93 14.66
N PHE A 98 4.15 2.10 14.38
CA PHE A 98 4.85 3.21 13.76
C PHE A 98 5.96 3.78 14.66
N LYS A 99 5.67 3.98 15.96
CA LYS A 99 6.63 4.51 16.94
C LYS A 99 7.81 3.55 17.17
N THR A 100 7.53 2.27 17.33
CA THR A 100 8.54 1.29 17.77
C THR A 100 9.21 0.55 16.62
N ASN A 101 8.65 0.65 15.41
CA ASN A 101 9.08 -0.04 14.19
C ASN A 101 9.48 -1.49 14.47
N PRO A 102 8.60 -2.33 15.04
CA PRO A 102 9.02 -3.59 15.63
C PRO A 102 9.34 -4.65 14.57
N LEU A 103 8.79 -4.54 13.36
CA LEU A 103 8.93 -5.53 12.29
C LEU A 103 10.37 -5.66 11.74
N ILE A 104 11.25 -4.68 11.98
CA ILE A 104 12.67 -4.75 11.60
C ILE A 104 13.49 -5.62 12.57
N ARG A 105 12.94 -5.93 13.75
CA ARG A 105 13.59 -6.71 14.80
C ARG A 105 12.83 -8.03 14.98
N PRO A 106 13.46 -9.18 14.68
CA PRO A 106 12.84 -10.47 14.95
C PRO A 106 12.29 -10.56 16.37
N ASP A 107 11.07 -11.09 16.49
CA ASP A 107 10.39 -11.42 17.75
C ASP A 107 10.06 -10.20 18.64
N ALA A 108 10.23 -8.97 18.14
CA ALA A 108 9.90 -7.74 18.87
C ALA A 108 8.39 -7.38 18.86
N LEU A 109 7.61 -8.05 18.00
CA LEU A 109 6.15 -7.99 17.98
C LEU A 109 5.61 -9.41 18.18
N GLU A 110 4.57 -9.55 18.99
CA GLU A 110 3.81 -10.78 19.14
C GLU A 110 2.37 -10.55 18.67
N VAL A 111 1.86 -11.43 17.80
CA VAL A 111 0.45 -11.40 17.35
C VAL A 111 -0.17 -12.76 17.63
N CYS A 112 -1.28 -12.78 18.35
CA CYS A 112 -1.99 -14.01 18.72
C CYS A 112 -1.09 -15.07 19.38
N GLY A 113 -0.17 -14.66 20.26
CA GLY A 113 0.77 -15.56 20.94
C GLY A 113 1.94 -16.03 20.07
N THR A 114 2.11 -15.47 18.87
CA THR A 114 3.18 -15.83 17.94
C THR A 114 4.15 -14.67 17.74
N PRO A 115 5.43 -14.81 18.14
CA PRO A 115 6.46 -13.83 17.84
C PRO A 115 6.66 -13.69 16.32
N ILE A 116 6.78 -12.45 15.87
CA ILE A 116 6.84 -12.11 14.44
C ILE A 116 8.29 -11.93 14.00
N ASN A 117 8.69 -12.74 13.03
CA ASN A 117 9.96 -12.60 12.32
C ASN A 117 9.72 -12.75 10.81
N LEU A 118 9.80 -11.63 10.07
CA LEU A 118 9.53 -11.61 8.63
C LEU A 118 10.52 -12.47 7.81
N LYS A 119 11.71 -12.78 8.35
CA LYS A 119 12.65 -13.70 7.71
C LYS A 119 12.13 -15.14 7.63
N GLN A 120 11.16 -15.53 8.45
CA GLN A 120 10.54 -16.85 8.39
C GLN A 120 9.55 -16.98 7.22
N VAL A 121 9.14 -15.88 6.60
CA VAL A 121 8.31 -15.91 5.39
C VAL A 121 9.24 -16.15 4.19
N THR A 122 9.33 -17.42 3.78
CA THR A 122 10.20 -17.90 2.70
C THR A 122 9.50 -17.99 1.34
N ALA A 123 8.22 -17.62 1.25
CA ALA A 123 7.52 -17.54 -0.02
C ALA A 123 8.15 -16.50 -0.94
N ASP A 124 8.15 -16.75 -2.25
CA ASP A 124 8.52 -15.72 -3.22
C ASP A 124 7.64 -14.47 -3.07
N ILE A 125 8.27 -13.30 -3.08
CA ILE A 125 7.66 -11.99 -2.84
C ILE A 125 7.73 -11.17 -4.14
N TYR A 126 6.61 -10.56 -4.53
CA TYR A 126 6.56 -9.53 -5.55
C TYR A 126 6.22 -8.20 -4.86
N SER A 127 7.13 -7.23 -4.89
CA SER A 127 6.97 -5.96 -4.19
C SER A 127 6.95 -4.79 -5.17
N LEU A 128 5.85 -4.07 -5.22
CA LEU A 128 5.66 -2.89 -6.06
C LEU A 128 5.78 -1.60 -5.25
N ALA A 129 6.45 -0.60 -5.82
CA ALA A 129 6.40 0.78 -5.34
C ALA A 129 6.22 1.79 -6.50
N GLY A 130 5.83 3.02 -6.18
CA GLY A 130 5.74 4.14 -7.13
C GLY A 130 6.91 5.11 -7.01
N THR A 131 7.54 5.49 -8.12
CA THR A 131 8.70 6.41 -8.11
C THR A 131 8.43 7.74 -7.44
N ASN A 132 7.20 8.26 -7.59
CA ASN A 132 6.77 9.57 -7.09
C ASN A 132 5.72 9.42 -5.98
N ASP A 133 5.72 8.28 -5.28
CA ASP A 133 4.83 8.03 -4.17
C ASP A 133 5.31 8.74 -2.91
N HIS A 134 4.57 9.78 -2.50
CA HIS A 134 4.87 10.56 -1.31
C HIS A 134 4.24 9.99 -0.03
N ILE A 135 3.25 9.08 -0.12
CA ILE A 135 2.68 8.43 1.07
C ILE A 135 3.58 7.28 1.51
N THR A 136 3.96 6.45 0.56
CA THR A 136 4.81 5.29 0.80
C THR A 136 6.05 5.42 -0.09
N PRO A 137 7.07 6.19 0.38
CA PRO A 137 8.29 6.39 -0.38
C PRO A 137 8.87 5.07 -0.85
N TRP A 138 9.20 4.97 -2.14
CA TRP A 138 9.59 3.70 -2.73
C TRP A 138 10.82 3.08 -2.06
N LYS A 139 11.72 3.89 -1.49
CA LYS A 139 12.86 3.44 -0.70
C LYS A 139 12.43 2.75 0.60
N SER A 140 11.38 3.21 1.26
CA SER A 140 10.79 2.56 2.43
C SER A 140 10.14 1.23 2.04
N CYS A 141 9.41 1.17 0.92
CA CYS A 141 8.90 -0.08 0.36
C CYS A 141 10.04 -1.05 0.01
N TYR A 142 11.15 -0.54 -0.53
CA TYR A 142 12.34 -1.31 -0.88
C TYR A 142 12.97 -1.97 0.35
N LYS A 143 13.26 -1.19 1.40
CA LYS A 143 13.75 -1.69 2.70
C LYS A 143 12.79 -2.72 3.30
N SER A 144 11.48 -2.44 3.25
CA SER A 144 10.43 -3.34 3.74
C SER A 144 10.45 -4.70 3.05
N ALA A 145 10.64 -4.72 1.73
CA ALA A 145 10.73 -5.95 0.96
C ALA A 145 11.98 -6.78 1.33
N GLN A 146 13.08 -6.15 1.75
CA GLN A 146 14.28 -6.84 2.21
C GLN A 146 14.14 -7.51 3.59
N LEU A 147 13.07 -7.25 4.34
CA LEU A 147 12.82 -7.89 5.63
C LEU A 147 12.47 -9.38 5.48
N PHE A 148 11.96 -9.78 4.32
CA PHE A 148 11.52 -11.15 4.04
C PHE A 148 12.69 -12.12 3.81
N GLY A 149 12.42 -13.43 3.96
CA GLY A 149 13.39 -14.51 3.75
C GLY A 149 13.30 -15.19 2.38
N GLY A 150 12.20 -15.01 1.66
CA GLY A 150 12.01 -15.53 0.31
C GLY A 150 12.69 -14.70 -0.78
N LYS A 151 12.66 -15.21 -2.02
CA LYS A 151 13.17 -14.47 -3.18
C LYS A 151 12.26 -13.27 -3.46
N VAL A 152 12.82 -12.08 -3.53
CA VAL A 152 12.09 -10.84 -3.79
C VAL A 152 12.27 -10.41 -5.25
N GLU A 153 11.15 -10.20 -5.93
CA GLU A 153 11.04 -9.46 -7.18
C GLU A 153 10.55 -8.05 -6.86
N PHE A 154 11.46 -7.06 -6.87
CA PHE A 154 11.09 -5.66 -6.64
C PHE A 154 10.81 -4.96 -7.97
N VAL A 155 9.71 -4.22 -8.02
CA VAL A 155 9.26 -3.51 -9.22
C VAL A 155 8.92 -2.07 -8.89
N LEU A 156 9.44 -1.14 -9.68
CA LEU A 156 9.25 0.28 -9.48
C LEU A 156 8.46 0.89 -10.65
N SER A 157 7.21 1.29 -10.39
CA SER A 157 6.27 1.85 -11.37
C SER A 157 6.38 3.37 -11.46
N SER A 158 6.32 3.94 -12.67
CA SER A 158 6.56 5.36 -12.93
C SER A 158 5.33 6.25 -12.65
N SER A 159 4.94 6.40 -11.38
CA SER A 159 3.81 7.24 -10.98
C SER A 159 3.75 7.51 -9.48
N GLY A 160 2.80 8.35 -9.07
CA GLY A 160 2.40 8.53 -7.67
C GLY A 160 1.61 7.33 -7.14
N HIS A 161 1.22 7.37 -5.86
CA HIS A 161 0.71 6.21 -5.13
C HIS A 161 -0.38 5.39 -5.86
N ILE A 162 -1.53 5.98 -6.16
CA ILE A 162 -2.65 5.25 -6.78
C ILE A 162 -2.32 4.89 -8.24
N GLN A 163 -1.75 5.82 -9.00
CA GLN A 163 -1.41 5.63 -10.41
C GLN A 163 -0.28 4.60 -10.61
N SER A 164 0.53 4.37 -9.58
CA SER A 164 1.56 3.33 -9.61
C SER A 164 0.94 1.92 -9.58
N ILE A 165 -0.19 1.76 -8.89
CA ILE A 165 -0.95 0.50 -8.76
C ILE A 165 -1.94 0.33 -9.93
N LEU A 166 -2.80 1.33 -10.14
CA LEU A 166 -3.83 1.35 -11.17
C LEU A 166 -3.21 1.72 -12.52
N ASN A 167 -2.59 0.72 -13.13
CA ASN A 167 -1.86 0.89 -14.37
C ASN A 167 -2.31 -0.18 -15.38
N PRO A 168 -3.49 -0.06 -16.01
CA PRO A 168 -3.94 -1.04 -16.98
C PRO A 168 -3.03 -1.09 -18.22
N PRO A 169 -2.83 -2.29 -18.84
CA PRO A 169 -2.08 -2.43 -20.08
C PRO A 169 -2.61 -1.56 -21.22
N GLY A 170 -1.72 -1.14 -22.10
CA GLY A 170 -2.05 -0.33 -23.29
C GLY A 170 -1.93 1.18 -23.09
N ASN A 171 -1.56 1.65 -21.90
CA ASN A 171 -1.21 3.05 -21.69
C ASN A 171 0.24 3.33 -22.19
N PRO A 172 0.42 4.12 -23.25
CA PRO A 172 1.74 4.37 -23.84
C PRO A 172 2.67 5.20 -22.93
N LYS A 173 2.16 5.81 -21.86
CA LYS A 173 2.95 6.56 -20.87
C LYS A 173 3.44 5.69 -19.71
N SER A 174 2.89 4.49 -19.54
CA SER A 174 3.25 3.60 -18.44
C SER A 174 4.66 3.05 -18.61
N ARG A 175 5.46 3.16 -17.54
CA ARG A 175 6.80 2.58 -17.46
C ARG A 175 6.96 1.90 -16.11
N TYR A 176 7.84 0.91 -16.05
CA TYR A 176 8.29 0.32 -14.80
C TYR A 176 9.75 -0.11 -14.90
N MET A 177 10.37 -0.40 -13.76
CA MET A 177 11.74 -0.87 -13.67
C MET A 177 11.80 -2.19 -12.93
N THR A 178 12.69 -3.08 -13.36
CA THR A 178 13.01 -4.34 -12.67
C THR A 178 14.53 -4.53 -12.62
N SER A 179 15.02 -5.35 -11.71
CA SER A 179 16.43 -5.75 -11.65
C SER A 179 16.52 -7.19 -11.17
N THR A 180 17.53 -7.92 -11.64
CA THR A 180 17.80 -9.30 -11.21
C THR A 180 18.42 -9.36 -9.81
N GLU A 181 19.10 -8.28 -9.41
CA GLU A 181 19.77 -8.17 -8.12
C GLU A 181 19.01 -7.21 -7.20
N MET A 182 19.14 -7.42 -5.89
CA MET A 182 18.55 -6.56 -4.86
C MET A 182 19.62 -6.11 -3.86
N PRO A 183 20.52 -5.18 -4.25
CA PRO A 183 21.55 -4.67 -3.37
C PRO A 183 20.95 -4.00 -2.12
N VAL A 184 21.74 -3.82 -1.07
CA VAL A 184 21.24 -3.20 0.18
C VAL A 184 20.74 -1.77 -0.06
N LYS A 185 21.39 -1.01 -0.96
CA LYS A 185 21.03 0.37 -1.26
C LYS A 185 20.01 0.45 -2.40
N ALA A 186 18.92 1.16 -2.15
CA ALA A 186 17.84 1.35 -3.11
C ALA A 186 18.30 2.11 -4.36
N GLU A 187 19.18 3.11 -4.19
CA GLU A 187 19.74 3.92 -5.29
C GLU A 187 20.53 3.05 -6.26
N GLU A 188 21.37 2.15 -5.74
CA GLU A 188 22.15 1.20 -6.53
C GLU A 188 21.24 0.25 -7.31
N TRP A 189 20.13 -0.19 -6.70
CA TRP A 189 19.12 -0.98 -7.39
C TRP A 189 18.50 -0.21 -8.56
N GLN A 190 18.17 1.07 -8.36
CA GLN A 190 17.56 1.90 -9.40
C GLN A 190 18.54 2.18 -10.55
N GLU A 191 19.80 2.47 -10.25
CA GLU A 191 20.85 2.73 -11.25
C GLU A 191 21.10 1.52 -12.16
N ASN A 192 21.03 0.31 -11.59
CA ASN A 192 21.24 -0.95 -12.31
C ASN A 192 19.96 -1.56 -12.90
N SER A 193 18.81 -0.90 -12.71
CA SER A 193 17.52 -1.42 -13.16
C SER A 193 17.32 -1.31 -14.67
N THR A 194 16.60 -2.29 -15.22
CA THR A 194 16.13 -2.26 -16.61
C THR A 194 14.78 -1.55 -16.67
N LYS A 195 14.67 -0.57 -17.57
CA LYS A 195 13.42 0.16 -17.82
C LYS A 195 12.58 -0.57 -18.85
N HIS A 196 11.30 -0.72 -18.53
CA HIS A 196 10.31 -1.35 -19.39
C HIS A 196 9.20 -0.37 -19.75
N THR A 197 8.61 -0.57 -20.93
CA THR A 197 7.40 0.12 -21.38
C THR A 197 6.16 -0.67 -21.01
N ASP A 198 5.00 -0.01 -21.07
CA ASP A 198 3.68 -0.57 -20.76
C ASP A 198 3.51 -0.85 -19.25
N SER A 199 2.42 -1.53 -18.89
CA SER A 199 2.05 -1.85 -17.53
C SER A 199 2.89 -2.97 -16.92
N TRP A 200 3.26 -2.78 -15.65
CA TRP A 200 3.86 -3.83 -14.82
C TRP A 200 2.89 -5.00 -14.55
N TRP A 201 1.59 -4.86 -14.79
CA TRP A 201 0.60 -5.93 -14.60
C TRP A 201 0.92 -7.15 -15.47
N LEU A 202 1.45 -6.94 -16.67
CA LEU A 202 1.85 -8.03 -17.57
C LEU A 202 3.05 -8.82 -17.00
N HIS A 203 4.01 -8.10 -16.41
CA HIS A 203 5.14 -8.69 -15.72
C HIS A 203 4.69 -9.49 -14.47
N TRP A 204 3.83 -8.89 -13.66
CA TRP A 204 3.24 -9.55 -12.49
C TRP A 204 2.42 -10.79 -12.86
N GLN A 205 1.62 -10.72 -13.92
CA GLN A 205 0.85 -11.85 -14.43
C GLN A 205 1.75 -13.01 -14.83
N ALA A 206 2.84 -12.75 -15.55
CA ALA A 206 3.82 -13.76 -15.91
C ALA A 206 4.48 -14.39 -14.67
N TRP A 207 4.91 -13.56 -13.72
CA TRP A 207 5.49 -13.99 -12.45
C TRP A 207 4.52 -14.86 -11.63
N GLN A 208 3.24 -14.48 -11.58
CA GLN A 208 2.19 -15.24 -10.89
C GLN A 208 1.87 -16.56 -11.59
N ALA A 209 1.90 -16.61 -12.93
CA ALA A 209 1.59 -17.81 -13.69
C ALA A 209 2.54 -18.97 -13.36
N GLU A 210 3.84 -18.68 -13.20
CA GLU A 210 4.86 -19.66 -12.76
C GLU A 210 4.55 -20.25 -11.37
N ARG A 211 3.82 -19.51 -10.53
CA ARG A 211 3.53 -19.81 -9.13
C ARG A 211 2.11 -20.31 -8.90
N SER A 212 1.28 -20.37 -9.95
CA SER A 212 -0.15 -20.73 -9.87
C SER A 212 -0.45 -22.20 -10.20
N GLY A 213 0.59 -22.99 -10.50
CA GLY A 213 0.46 -24.39 -10.86
C GLY A 213 -0.14 -24.60 -12.26
N LYS A 214 -0.58 -25.84 -12.55
CA LYS A 214 -1.13 -26.19 -13.87
C LYS A 214 -2.52 -25.63 -14.07
N LEU A 215 -2.82 -25.23 -15.31
CA LEU A 215 -4.17 -24.87 -15.72
C LEU A 215 -5.15 -26.03 -15.49
N LYS A 216 -6.35 -25.68 -15.05
CA LYS A 216 -7.47 -26.59 -14.83
C LYS A 216 -8.73 -25.98 -15.44
N LYS A 217 -9.72 -26.82 -15.70
CA LYS A 217 -11.05 -26.36 -16.13
C LYS A 217 -11.62 -25.42 -15.07
N SER A 218 -12.18 -24.30 -15.50
CA SER A 218 -12.88 -23.37 -14.60
C SER A 218 -14.06 -24.07 -13.91
N PRO A 219 -14.29 -23.83 -12.60
CA PRO A 219 -15.49 -24.29 -11.93
C PRO A 219 -16.75 -23.74 -12.60
N SER A 220 -17.79 -24.56 -12.70
CA SER A 220 -19.09 -24.17 -13.28
C SER A 220 -20.02 -23.44 -12.31
N SER A 221 -19.69 -23.42 -11.02
CA SER A 221 -20.45 -22.76 -9.97
C SER A 221 -19.51 -22.05 -9.00
N LEU A 222 -19.99 -20.97 -8.40
CA LEU A 222 -19.29 -20.24 -7.33
C LEU A 222 -19.43 -20.98 -5.99
N GLY A 223 -18.41 -20.89 -5.14
CA GLY A 223 -18.40 -21.51 -3.82
C GLY A 223 -18.26 -23.04 -3.84
N ASN A 224 -18.57 -23.69 -2.72
CA ASN A 224 -18.61 -25.14 -2.55
C ASN A 224 -19.65 -25.55 -1.48
N LYS A 225 -19.74 -26.84 -1.13
CA LYS A 225 -20.73 -27.35 -0.15
C LYS A 225 -20.58 -26.73 1.25
N ALA A 226 -19.36 -26.45 1.69
CA ALA A 226 -19.10 -25.85 3.00
C ALA A 226 -19.29 -24.32 2.96
N TYR A 227 -19.04 -23.71 1.81
CA TYR A 227 -19.12 -22.27 1.58
C TYR A 227 -19.94 -21.99 0.31
N PRO A 228 -21.28 -22.08 0.38
CA PRO A 228 -22.12 -21.75 -0.76
C PRO A 228 -21.95 -20.28 -1.16
N ALA A 229 -22.25 -19.95 -2.42
CA ALA A 229 -22.24 -18.56 -2.87
C ALA A 229 -23.23 -17.74 -2.04
N GLY A 230 -22.75 -16.61 -1.51
CA GLY A 230 -23.56 -15.65 -0.76
C GLY A 230 -24.21 -14.62 -1.68
N GLU A 231 -24.24 -13.36 -1.22
CA GLU A 231 -24.72 -12.23 -2.00
C GLU A 231 -23.87 -11.98 -3.25
N ALA A 232 -24.49 -11.45 -4.30
CA ALA A 232 -23.76 -11.04 -5.49
C ALA A 232 -22.77 -9.91 -5.15
N ALA A 233 -21.55 -9.97 -5.72
CA ALA A 233 -20.58 -8.89 -5.59
C ALA A 233 -21.18 -7.55 -6.10
N PRO A 234 -20.90 -6.41 -5.43
CA PRO A 234 -19.86 -6.22 -4.42
C PRO A 234 -20.28 -6.51 -2.97
N GLY A 235 -21.49 -7.04 -2.75
CA GLY A 235 -22.04 -7.35 -1.42
C GLY A 235 -22.54 -6.11 -0.68
N THR A 236 -22.85 -6.26 0.60
CA THR A 236 -23.49 -5.23 1.43
C THR A 236 -22.51 -4.35 2.20
N TYR A 237 -21.40 -4.90 2.70
CA TYR A 237 -20.49 -4.16 3.60
C TYR A 237 -19.82 -2.94 2.96
N VAL A 238 -19.61 -2.96 1.64
CA VAL A 238 -19.04 -1.82 0.89
C VAL A 238 -20.00 -0.63 0.79
N HIS A 239 -21.27 -0.81 1.17
CA HIS A 239 -22.30 0.23 1.10
C HIS A 239 -22.61 0.86 2.47
N GLU A 240 -21.98 0.37 3.55
CA GLU A 240 -22.10 0.92 4.90
C GLU A 240 -21.45 2.30 5.00
N ARG A 241 -21.98 3.17 5.88
CA ARG A 241 -21.55 4.58 6.05
C ARG A 241 -21.29 4.92 7.52
#